data_AF-A0ABD2YAZ9-F1
#
_entry.id   AF-A0ABD2YAZ9-F1
#
_cell.length_a   1.000
_cell.length_b   1.000
_cell.length_c   1.000
_cell.angle_alpha   90.00
_cell.angle_beta   90.00
_cell.angle_gamma   90.00
#
_symmetry.space_group_name_H-M   'P 1'
#
loop_
_entity.id
_entity.type
_entity.pdbx_description
1 polymer ?
#
loop_
_entity_poly.entity_id
_entity_poly.type
_entity_poly.pdbx_seq_one_letter_code
_entity_poly.pdbx_strand_id
1 'polypeptide(L)' 'MSYDSRAHLKMVNRMVKTAMWCLQDRADDRPSMGKVAKMLEGTVDITEPKRPVIFYLGTDEQNGTLNNSTQN' A
#
# COMPACT_ATOMS: atom_id res chain seq x y z
N MET A 1 -30.72 13.40 -15.19
CA MET A 1 -29.56 13.55 -14.28
C MET A 1 -28.34 12.99 -14.99
N SER A 2 -27.34 13.83 -15.31
CA SER A 2 -26.11 13.39 -15.98
C SER A 2 -25.14 12.86 -14.93
N TYR A 3 -24.81 11.57 -14.97
CA TYR A 3 -23.78 10.99 -14.10
C TYR A 3 -22.42 11.42 -14.63
N ASP A 4 -21.80 12.43 -14.02
CA ASP A 4 -20.44 12.84 -14.38
C ASP A 4 -19.42 11.82 -13.86
N SER A 5 -19.25 10.75 -14.64
CA SER A 5 -18.31 9.66 -14.36
C SER A 5 -16.88 10.15 -14.13
N ARG A 6 -16.49 11.27 -14.77
CA ARG A 6 -15.15 11.87 -14.59
C ARG A 6 -14.94 12.44 -13.20
N ALA A 7 -15.92 13.13 -12.62
CA ALA A 7 -15.84 13.59 -11.23
C ALA A 7 -15.73 12.41 -10.26
N HIS A 8 -16.48 11.32 -10.52
CA HIS A 8 -16.41 10.13 -9.69
C HIS A 8 -15.03 9.45 -9.73
N LEU A 9 -14.43 9.30 -10.92
CA LEU A 9 -13.08 8.73 -11.05
C LEU A 9 -12.01 9.53 -10.31
N LYS A 10 -12.10 10.87 -10.32
CA LYS A 10 -11.18 11.72 -9.55
C LYS A 10 -11.30 11.48 -8.05
N MET A 11 -12.54 11.39 -7.54
CA MET A 11 -12.80 11.11 -6.13
C MET A 11 -12.30 9.72 -5.73
N VAL A 12 -12.57 8.69 -6.54
CA VAL A 12 -12.08 7.32 -6.31
C VAL A 12 -10.55 7.28 -6.29
N ASN A 13 -9.88 7.92 -7.26
CA ASN A 13 -8.42 7.96 -7.29
C ASN A 13 -7.84 8.58 -6.00
N ARG A 14 -8.45 9.66 -5.53
CA ARG A 14 -8.08 10.37 -4.30
C ARG A 14 -8.29 9.49 -3.05
N MET A 15 -9.42 8.79 -2.97
CA MET A 15 -9.72 7.85 -1.89
C MET A 15 -8.72 6.69 -1.86
N VAL A 16 -8.44 6.07 -3.02
CA VAL A 16 -7.50 4.96 -3.13
C VAL A 16 -6.09 5.39 -2.74
N LYS A 17 -5.60 6.54 -3.22
CA LYS A 17 -4.29 7.06 -2.82
C LYS A 17 -4.20 7.35 -1.32
N THR A 18 -5.27 7.90 -0.73
CA THR A 18 -5.33 8.13 0.72
C THR A 18 -5.27 6.80 1.49
N ALA A 19 -6.04 5.80 1.07
CA ALA A 19 -6.03 4.47 1.69
C ALA A 19 -4.64 3.83 1.64
N MET A 20 -3.95 3.91 0.50
CA MET A 20 -2.58 3.40 0.34
C MET A 20 -1.55 4.11 1.24
N TRP A 21 -1.75 5.38 1.58
CA TRP A 21 -0.93 6.08 2.58
C TRP A 21 -1.23 5.61 4.01
N CYS A 22 -2.48 5.30 4.32
CA CYS A 22 -2.86 4.77 5.63
C CYS A 22 -2.36 3.34 5.85
N LEU A 23 -2.23 2.56 4.78
CA LEU A 23 -1.76 1.16 4.80
C LEU A 23 -0.22 1.02 4.77
N GLN A 24 0.54 2.11 4.88
CA GLN A 24 2.01 2.03 4.90
C GLN A 24 2.50 1.21 6.10
N ASP A 25 3.51 0.38 5.83
CA ASP A 25 4.13 -0.53 6.80
C ASP A 25 4.70 0.26 8.00
N ARG A 26 5.48 1.29 7.70
CA ARG A 26 6.01 2.21 8.71
C ARG A 26 4.91 3.15 9.21
N ALA A 27 4.67 3.15 10.52
CA ALA A 27 3.72 4.06 11.16
C ALA A 27 4.08 5.54 10.93
N ASP A 28 5.38 5.86 10.90
CA ASP A 28 5.90 7.22 10.70
C ASP A 28 5.56 7.79 9.31
N ASP A 29 5.38 6.91 8.31
CA ASP A 29 5.02 7.32 6.95
C ASP A 29 3.51 7.58 6.81
N ARG A 30 2.70 7.19 7.80
CA ARG A 30 1.24 7.38 7.76
C ARG A 30 0.87 8.84 8.01
N PRO A 31 -0.02 9.44 7.21
CA PRO A 31 -0.47 10.81 7.43
C PRO A 31 -1.27 10.93 8.72
N SER A 32 -1.19 12.09 9.38
CA SER A 32 -2.08 12.41 10.50
C SER A 32 -3.54 12.49 10.05
N MET A 33 -4.49 12.23 10.95
CA MET A 33 -5.92 12.28 10.62
C MET A 33 -6.37 13.63 10.06
N GLY A 34 -5.79 14.74 10.52
CA GLY A 34 -6.06 16.06 9.94
C GLY A 34 -5.55 16.21 8.50
N LYS A 35 -4.41 15.58 8.17
CA LYS A 35 -3.91 15.52 6.78
C LYS A 35 -4.80 14.62 5.93
N VAL A 36 -5.26 13.47 6.45
CA VAL A 36 -6.21 12.58 5.79
C VAL A 36 -7.51 13.30 5.42
N ALA A 37 -8.09 14.10 6.33
CA ALA A 37 -9.29 14.89 6.05
C ALA A 37 -9.08 15.86 4.87
N LYS A 38 -8.01 16.66 4.91
CA LYS A 38 -7.64 17.56 3.81
C LYS A 38 -7.37 16.80 2.50
N MET A 39 -6.77 15.61 2.60
CA MET A 39 -6.54 14.72 1.47
C MET A 39 -7.84 14.14 0.93
N LEU A 40 -8.93 14.03 1.68
CA LEU A 40 -10.23 13.60 1.13
C LEU A 40 -11.05 14.78 0.58
N GLU A 41 -10.98 15.94 1.23
CA GLU A 41 -11.78 17.13 0.90
C GLU A 41 -11.44 17.78 -0.45
N GLY A 42 -10.23 17.62 -0.96
CA GLY A 42 -9.77 18.36 -2.15
C GLY A 42 -8.59 19.28 -1.88
N THR A 43 -8.39 19.65 -0.61
CA THR A 43 -7.62 20.84 -0.20
C THR A 43 -6.10 20.68 -0.35
N VAL A 44 -5.59 19.46 -0.35
CA VAL A 44 -4.17 19.16 -0.59
C VAL A 44 -4.01 18.10 -1.66
N ASP A 45 -2.96 18.19 -2.47
CA ASP A 45 -2.64 17.15 -3.43
C ASP A 45 -2.05 15.91 -2.76
N ILE A 46 -2.37 14.75 -3.33
CA ILE A 46 -1.89 13.46 -2.84
C ILE A 46 -0.79 12.96 -3.77
N THR A 47 0.43 12.94 -3.24
CA THR A 47 1.57 12.28 -3.89
C THR A 47 1.36 10.77 -3.97
N GLU A 48 1.95 10.15 -4.99
CA GLU A 48 1.88 8.70 -5.17
C GLU A 48 2.44 7.98 -3.92
N PRO A 49 1.67 7.13 -3.24
CA PRO A 49 2.15 6.39 -2.08
C PRO A 49 3.21 5.36 -2.50
N LYS A 50 4.13 5.03 -1.59
CA LYS A 50 5.11 3.96 -1.84
C LYS A 50 4.35 2.65 -2.03
N ARG A 51 4.82 1.82 -2.97
CA ARG A 51 4.24 0.49 -3.20
C ARG A 51 4.31 -0.31 -1.89
N PRO A 52 3.20 -0.94 -1.46
CA PRO A 52 3.25 -1.79 -0.28
C PRO A 52 4.25 -2.92 -0.52
N VAL A 53 5.10 -3.18 0.47
CA VAL A 53 6.00 -4.33 0.46
C VAL A 53 5.17 -5.58 0.76
N ILE A 54 4.79 -6.32 -0.29
CA ILE A 54 4.22 -7.65 -0.12
C ILE A 54 5.40 -8.57 0.20
N PHE A 55 5.56 -8.91 1.49
CA PHE A 55 6.36 -10.07 1.86
C PHE A 55 5.60 -11.30 1.37
N TYR A 56 6.05 -11.89 0.26
CA TYR A 56 5.63 -13.24 -0.08
C TYR A 56 6.09 -14.15 1.07
N LEU A 57 5.14 -14.69 1.84
CA LEU A 57 5.38 -15.90 2.60
C LEU A 57 5.60 -16.99 1.55
N GLY A 58 6.87 -17.19 1.18
CA GLY A 58 7.26 -18.29 0.33
C GLY A 58 6.75 -19.58 0.95
N THR A 59 6.07 -20.39 0.14
CA THR A 59 5.95 -21.81 0.41
C THR A 59 7.36 -22.35 0.55
N ASP A 60 7.72 -22.89 1.71
CA ASP A 60 8.94 -23.64 1.90
C ASP A 60 8.89 -24.88 0.99
N GLU A 61 9.41 -24.77 -0.23
CA GLU A 61 9.95 -25.91 -0.94
C GLU A 61 11.23 -26.30 -0.21
N GLN A 62 11.13 -27.25 0.73
CA GLN A 62 12.28 -27.93 1.33
C GLN A 62 13.00 -28.75 0.26
N ASN A 63 13.72 -28.06 -0.61
CA ASN A 63 14.87 -28.53 -1.35
C ASN A 63 16.12 -28.13 -0.54
N GLY A 64 16.15 -28.59 0.70
CA GLY A 64 17.36 -28.65 1.50
C GLY A 64 17.94 -30.03 1.29
N THR A 65 18.89 -30.16 0.37
CA THR A 65 19.71 -31.37 0.24
C THR A 65 20.35 -31.64 1.60
N LEU A 66 19.89 -32.68 2.30
CA LEU A 66 20.62 -33.29 3.42
C LEU A 66 21.92 -33.85 2.83
N ASN A 67 22.98 -33.04 2.84
CA ASN A 67 24.33 -33.51 2.62
C ASN A 67 24.94 -33.98 3.94
N ASN A 68 24.39 -35.04 4.54
CA ASN A 68 25.10 -35.76 5.59
C ASN A 68 26.14 -36.69 4.96
N SER A 69 27.21 -36.11 4.42
CA SER A 69 28.42 -36.85 4.04
C SER A 69 29.63 -35.93 4.19
N THR A 70 30.25 -35.94 5.37
CA THR A 70 31.68 -36.28 5.58
C THR A 70 32.05 -36.07 7.06
N GLN A 71 31.98 -37.17 7.81
CA GLN A 71 33.02 -37.66 8.73
C GLN A 71 34.10 -36.70 9.25
N ASN A 72 34.06 -36.42 10.55
CA ASN A 72 35.17 -36.68 11.48
C ASN A 72 34.60 -36.98 12.86
#